data_AF-A0A5B7BVZ3-F1
#
_entry.id   AF-A0A5B7BVZ3-F1
#
_cell.length_a   1.000
_cell.length_b   1.000
_cell.length_c   1.000
_cell.angle_alpha   90.00
_cell.angle_beta   90.00
_cell.angle_gamma   90.00
#
_symmetry.space_group_name_H-M   'P 1'
#
loop_
_entity.id
_entity.type
_entity.pdbx_description
1 polymer ?
#
loop_
_entity_poly.entity_id
_entity_poly.type
_entity_poly.pdbx_seq_one_letter_code
_entity_poly.pdbx_strand_id
1 'polypeptide(L)'
;KKRENQLKIEKFLEDYRAHKPTRYSYADIKKITNQFKDKLGQGGYGTVFKGKLSNEIFVAVKVLNNSKGNGKDFINEVGTIGRIHHVNVVRLVGFCADGFSRALVYEF
;
A
#
# COMPACT_ATOMS: atom_id res chain seq x y z
N LYS A 1 18.16 14.91 -6.60
CA LYS A 1 17.46 13.87 -7.41
C LYS A 1 18.00 12.45 -7.20
N LYS A 2 19.22 12.07 -7.63
CA LYS A 2 19.72 10.66 -7.49
C LYS A 2 19.93 10.22 -6.03
N ARG A 3 20.51 11.10 -5.20
CA ARG A 3 20.78 10.86 -3.76
C ARG A 3 19.52 10.75 -2.90
N GLU A 4 18.48 11.53 -3.21
CA GLU A 4 17.20 11.48 -2.49
C GLU A 4 16.43 10.19 -2.74
N ASN A 5 16.49 9.64 -3.96
CA ASN A 5 15.86 8.36 -4.26
C ASN A 5 16.56 7.22 -3.53
N GLN A 6 17.88 7.27 -3.42
CA GLN A 6 18.65 6.26 -2.71
C GLN A 6 18.37 6.28 -1.20
N LEU A 7 18.30 7.47 -0.59
CA LEU A 7 17.90 7.63 0.80
C LEU A 7 16.47 7.14 1.05
N LYS A 8 15.56 7.35 0.11
CA LYS A 8 14.19 6.82 0.18
C LYS A 8 14.16 5.29 0.11
N ILE A 9 15.03 4.68 -0.71
CA ILE A 9 15.15 3.22 -0.81
C ILE A 9 15.76 2.65 0.47
N GLU A 10 16.84 3.22 0.98
CA GLU A 10 17.49 2.77 2.22
C GLU A 10 16.54 2.87 3.42
N LYS A 11 15.86 4.01 3.57
CA LYS A 11 14.84 4.19 4.61
C LYS A 11 13.67 3.22 4.43
N PHE A 12 13.22 3.01 3.19
CA PHE A 12 12.19 2.02 2.91
C PHE A 12 12.63 0.60 3.33
N LEU A 13 13.88 0.21 3.02
CA LEU A 13 14.43 -1.08 3.41
C LEU A 13 14.60 -1.22 4.93
N GLU A 14 14.93 -0.13 5.63
CA GLU A 14 15.01 -0.10 7.09
C GLU A 14 13.63 -0.20 7.75
N ASP A 15 12.65 0.58 7.29
CA ASP A 15 11.25 0.48 7.72
C ASP A 15 10.66 -0.91 7.41
N TYR A 16 11.06 -1.49 6.25
CA TYR A 16 10.76 -2.85 5.84
C TYR A 16 11.43 -3.90 6.75
N ARG A 17 12.57 -3.63 7.39
CA ARG A 17 13.11 -4.53 8.42
C ARG A 17 12.42 -4.30 9.78
N ALA A 18 12.01 -3.06 10.05
CA ALA A 18 11.40 -2.64 11.30
C ALA A 18 9.88 -2.90 11.41
N HIS A 19 9.28 -3.59 10.44
CA HIS A 19 7.83 -3.88 10.38
C HIS A 19 6.94 -2.63 10.40
N LYS A 20 7.46 -1.47 9.98
CA LYS A 20 6.69 -0.23 9.92
C LYS A 20 6.20 0.01 8.49
N PRO A 21 4.88 0.14 8.26
CA PRO A 21 4.38 0.40 6.92
C PRO A 21 4.68 1.85 6.50
N THR A 22 5.25 2.04 5.31
CA THR A 22 5.58 3.37 4.78
C THR A 22 4.30 4.11 4.36
N ARG A 23 4.21 5.40 4.69
CA ARG A 23 3.13 6.27 4.20
C ARG A 23 3.47 6.82 2.81
N TYR A 24 2.62 6.54 1.83
CA TYR A 24 2.72 7.01 0.45
C TYR A 24 1.70 8.11 0.16
N SER A 25 2.07 9.04 -0.72
CA SER A 25 1.10 9.96 -1.30
C SER A 25 0.27 9.26 -2.38
N TYR A 26 -0.89 9.81 -2.73
CA TYR A 26 -1.70 9.28 -3.83
C TYR A 26 -0.95 9.33 -5.17
N ALA A 27 -0.08 10.33 -5.37
CA ALA A 27 0.79 10.41 -6.54
C ALA A 27 1.81 9.26 -6.58
N ASP A 28 2.33 8.83 -5.43
CA ASP A 28 3.20 7.66 -5.34
C ASP A 28 2.42 6.38 -5.64
N ILE A 29 1.21 6.22 -5.09
CA ILE A 29 0.33 5.07 -5.41
C ILE A 29 0.07 4.97 -6.91
N LYS A 30 -0.23 6.10 -7.57
CA LYS A 30 -0.43 6.14 -9.02
C LYS A 30 0.83 5.74 -9.79
N LYS A 31 2.03 6.10 -9.32
CA LYS A 31 3.30 5.68 -9.93
C LYS A 31 3.55 4.18 -9.72
N ILE A 32 3.39 3.70 -8.47
CA ILE A 32 3.62 2.30 -8.08
C ILE A 32 2.76 1.35 -8.92
N THR A 33 1.49 1.72 -9.16
CA THR A 33 0.53 0.92 -9.93
C THR A 33 0.61 1.14 -11.45
N ASN A 34 1.62 1.88 -11.93
CA ASN A 34 1.72 2.30 -13.33
C ASN A 34 0.41 2.89 -13.86
N GLN A 35 -0.14 3.84 -13.11
CA GLN A 35 -1.44 4.49 -13.37
C GLN A 35 -2.63 3.52 -13.33
N PHE A 36 -2.63 2.59 -12.37
CA PHE A 36 -3.70 1.60 -12.17
C PHE A 36 -3.93 0.69 -13.39
N LYS A 37 -2.87 0.40 -14.16
CA LYS A 37 -2.96 -0.34 -15.42
C LYS A 37 -3.39 -1.80 -15.24
N ASP A 38 -2.77 -2.48 -14.28
CA ASP A 38 -2.86 -3.93 -14.14
C ASP A 38 -3.80 -4.30 -12.98
N LYS A 39 -5.10 -4.41 -13.26
CA LYS A 39 -6.10 -4.82 -12.26
C LYS A 39 -5.99 -6.32 -11.97
N LEU A 40 -5.81 -6.67 -10.70
CA LEU A 40 -5.74 -8.05 -10.22
C LEU A 40 -7.11 -8.56 -9.74
N GLY A 41 -7.96 -7.67 -9.24
CA GLY A 41 -9.29 -8.05 -8.76
C GLY A 41 -10.09 -6.86 -8.24
N GLN A 42 -11.38 -7.07 -7.98
CA GLN A 42 -12.27 -6.07 -7.38
C GLN A 42 -13.30 -6.77 -6.50
N GLY A 43 -13.57 -6.18 -5.34
CA GLY A 43 -14.63 -6.61 -4.44
C GLY A 43 -15.38 -5.41 -3.84
N GLY A 44 -16.29 -5.66 -2.89
CA GLY A 44 -17.10 -4.61 -2.27
C GLY A 44 -16.28 -3.50 -1.58
N TYR A 45 -15.09 -3.84 -1.08
CA TYR A 45 -14.24 -2.95 -0.29
C TYR A 45 -13.18 -2.20 -1.11
N GLY A 46 -13.05 -2.46 -2.40
CA GLY A 46 -12.03 -1.82 -3.22
C GLY A 46 -11.58 -2.61 -4.44
N THR A 47 -10.63 -2.04 -5.15
CA THR A 47 -10.00 -2.63 -6.34
C THR A 47 -8.52 -2.88 -6.06
N VAL A 48 -8.03 -4.05 -6.44
CA VAL A 48 -6.63 -4.47 -6.27
C VAL A 48 -5.91 -4.34 -7.62
N PHE A 49 -4.77 -3.68 -7.59
CA PHE A 49 -3.89 -3.49 -8.75
C PHE A 49 -2.52 -4.08 -8.47
N LYS A 50 -1.84 -4.55 -9.52
CA LYS A 50 -0.42 -4.87 -9.45
C LYS A 50 0.37 -3.57 -9.41
N GLY A 51 1.42 -3.56 -8.61
CA GLY A 51 2.36 -2.46 -8.54
C GLY A 51 3.80 -2.91 -8.37
N LYS A 52 4.70 -1.93 -8.38
CA LYS A 52 6.14 -2.15 -8.27
C LYS A 52 6.78 -1.04 -7.45
N LEU A 53 7.48 -1.39 -6.38
CA LEU A 53 8.20 -0.42 -5.53
C LEU A 53 9.64 -0.16 -6.03
N SER A 54 10.28 -1.20 -6.54
CA SER A 54 11.61 -1.16 -7.16
C SER A 54 11.68 -2.23 -8.24
N ASN A 55 12.76 -2.30 -9.02
CA ASN A 55 12.86 -3.23 -10.15
C ASN A 55 12.64 -4.72 -9.79
N GLU A 56 12.72 -5.08 -8.52
CA GLU A 56 12.63 -6.46 -8.05
C GLU A 56 11.47 -6.69 -7.07
N ILE A 57 10.85 -5.63 -6.53
CA ILE A 57 9.80 -5.74 -5.51
C ILE A 57 8.43 -5.47 -6.13
N PHE A 58 7.66 -6.54 -6.33
CA PHE A 58 6.26 -6.48 -6.73
C PHE A 58 5.34 -6.34 -5.51
N VAL A 59 4.23 -5.64 -5.72
CA VAL A 59 3.24 -5.39 -4.67
C VAL A 59 1.83 -5.51 -5.22
N ALA A 60 0.88 -5.82 -4.34
CA ALA A 60 -0.54 -5.65 -4.58
C ALA A 60 -1.02 -4.37 -3.90
N VAL A 61 -1.61 -3.47 -4.66
CA VAL A 61 -2.16 -2.20 -4.17
C VAL A 61 -3.67 -2.28 -4.15
N LYS A 62 -4.26 -2.39 -2.96
CA LYS A 62 -5.70 -2.34 -2.75
C LYS A 62 -6.12 -0.89 -2.57
N VAL A 63 -6.72 -0.31 -3.60
CA VAL A 63 -7.37 1.01 -3.53
C VAL A 63 -8.76 0.80 -2.95
N LEU A 64 -9.02 1.42 -1.80
CA LEU A 64 -10.30 1.28 -1.13
C LEU A 64 -11.34 2.13 -1.85
N ASN A 65 -12.55 1.59 -1.99
CA ASN A 65 -13.66 2.39 -2.51
C ASN A 65 -13.90 3.55 -1.54
N ASN A 66 -14.09 4.76 -2.06
CA ASN A 66 -14.62 5.88 -1.28
C ASN A 66 -16.09 5.59 -0.95
N SER A 67 -16.34 4.60 -0.10
CA SER A 67 -17.63 4.51 0.57
C SER A 67 -17.80 5.83 1.31
N LYS A 68 -19.01 6.38 1.33
CA LYS A 68 -19.37 7.65 2.00
C LYS A 68 -19.14 7.63 3.53
N GLY A 69 -18.38 6.66 4.03
CA GLY A 69 -18.03 6.44 5.41
C GLY A 69 -16.84 7.31 5.84
N ASN A 70 -16.98 7.78 7.06
CA ASN A 70 -16.05 8.36 8.03
C ASN A 70 -14.68 7.65 8.21
N GLY A 71 -14.20 6.87 7.24
CA GLY A 71 -12.88 6.24 7.26
C GLY A 71 -12.77 4.98 8.11
N LYS A 72 -13.91 4.45 8.59
CA LYS A 72 -13.98 3.30 9.48
C LYS A 72 -13.46 2.02 8.81
N ASP A 73 -13.74 1.83 7.52
CA ASP A 73 -13.24 0.69 6.74
C ASP A 73 -11.70 0.65 6.69
N PHE A 74 -11.07 1.81 6.51
CA PHE A 74 -9.62 1.93 6.54
C PHE A 74 -9.05 1.68 7.94
N ILE A 75 -9.67 2.24 8.98
CA ILE A 75 -9.24 2.02 10.38
C ILE A 75 -9.39 0.54 10.74
N ASN A 76 -10.48 -0.11 10.34
CA ASN A 76 -10.72 -1.52 10.57
C ASN A 76 -9.70 -2.38 9.84
N GLU A 77 -9.40 -2.11 8.57
CA GLU A 77 -8.45 -2.90 7.80
C GLU A 77 -7.02 -2.73 8.36
N VAL A 78 -6.56 -1.51 8.61
CA VAL A 78 -5.25 -1.23 9.23
C VAL A 78 -5.18 -1.82 10.64
N GLY A 79 -6.22 -1.64 11.46
CA GLY A 79 -6.27 -2.13 12.83
C GLY A 79 -6.44 -3.63 12.95
N THR A 80 -6.99 -4.31 11.94
CA THR A 80 -7.14 -5.77 11.91
C THR A 80 -5.85 -6.41 11.39
N ILE A 81 -5.23 -5.86 10.35
CA ILE A 81 -3.95 -6.36 9.83
C ILE A 81 -2.82 -6.17 10.85
N GLY A 82 -2.82 -5.07 11.61
CA GLY A 82 -1.86 -4.89 12.71
C GLY A 82 -1.98 -5.92 13.84
N ARG A 83 -3.10 -6.65 13.93
CA ARG A 83 -3.36 -7.67 14.96
C ARG A 83 -3.27 -9.10 14.45
N ILE A 84 -3.53 -9.34 13.16
CA ILE A 84 -3.49 -10.69 12.57
C ILE A 84 -2.10 -10.95 12.00
N HIS A 85 -1.14 -11.21 12.90
CA HIS A 85 0.06 -11.98 12.57
C HIS A 85 -0.35 -13.47 12.55
N HIS A 86 -1.06 -13.90 11.50
CA HIS A 86 -1.28 -15.33 11.26
C HIS A 86 -0.49 -15.76 10.02
N VAL A 87 0.10 -16.95 10.13
CA VAL A 87 1.19 -17.55 9.32
C VAL A 87 0.90 -17.71 7.80
N ASN A 88 -0.16 -17.10 7.26
CA ASN A 88 -0.50 -17.13 5.82
C ASN A 88 -1.04 -15.78 5.26
N VAL A 89 -0.80 -14.63 5.93
CA VAL A 89 -1.43 -13.36 5.55
C VAL A 89 -0.40 -12.35 5.04
N VAL A 90 -0.57 -11.99 3.78
CA VAL A 90 0.16 -10.99 2.98
C VAL A 90 0.66 -9.78 3.80
N ARG A 91 1.95 -9.45 3.70
CA ARG A 91 2.58 -8.39 4.49
C ARG A 91 2.17 -7.00 4.01
N LEU A 92 1.63 -6.17 4.91
CA LEU A 92 1.40 -4.74 4.64
C LEU A 92 2.73 -3.97 4.70
N VAL A 93 3.16 -3.44 3.56
CA VAL A 93 4.43 -2.67 3.44
C VAL A 93 4.20 -1.17 3.36
N GLY A 94 2.98 -0.73 3.07
CA GLY A 94 2.65 0.69 3.12
C GLY A 94 1.17 1.00 2.95
N PHE A 95 0.85 2.28 3.07
CA PHE A 95 -0.52 2.77 2.97
C PHE A 95 -0.56 4.20 2.42
N CYS A 96 -1.70 4.59 1.87
CA CYS A 96 -2.04 5.96 1.50
C CYS A 96 -3.31 6.37 2.23
N ALA A 97 -3.32 7.59 2.74
CA ALA A 97 -4.45 8.20 3.45
C ALA A 97 -4.50 9.71 3.14
N ASP A 98 -4.58 10.02 1.85
CA ASP A 98 -4.60 11.40 1.34
C ASP A 98 -6.04 11.85 1.10
N GLY A 99 -6.62 12.53 2.10
CA GLY A 99 -8.02 12.95 2.08
C GLY A 99 -8.96 11.75 1.98
N PHE A 100 -9.72 11.69 0.89
CA PHE A 100 -10.57 10.53 0.59
C PHE A 100 -9.81 9.40 -0.10
N SER A 101 -8.67 9.65 -0.71
CA SER A 101 -7.90 8.62 -1.42
C SER A 101 -7.18 7.72 -0.41
N ARG A 102 -7.64 6.47 -0.31
CA ARG A 102 -7.08 5.48 0.61
C ARG A 102 -6.62 4.25 -0.15
N ALA A 103 -5.42 3.78 0.16
CA ALA A 103 -4.88 2.56 -0.42
C ALA A 103 -4.01 1.81 0.57
N LEU A 104 -3.90 0.50 0.37
CA LEU A 104 -3.03 -0.39 1.12
C LEU A 104 -2.09 -1.10 0.15
N VAL A 105 -0.82 -1.19 0.51
CA VAL A 105 0.24 -1.78 -0.32
C VAL A 105 0.74 -3.02 0.38
N TYR A 106 0.55 -4.16 -0.27
CA TYR A 106 0.94 -5.47 0.22
C TYR A 106 2.09 -6.03 -0.60
N GLU A 107 3.02 -6.71 0.05
CA GLU A 107 4.04 -7.50 -0.63
C GLU A 107 3.43 -8.70 -1.34
N PHE A 108 3.96 -9.07 -2.50
CA PHE A 108 3.55 -10.22 -3.28
C PHE A 108 4.59 -11.34 -3.20
#